data_AF-A0A7X7F7C8-F1
#
_entry.id   AF-A0A7X7F7C8-F1
#
_cell.length_a   1.000
_cell.length_b   1.000
_cell.length_c   1.000
_cell.angle_alpha   90.00
_cell.angle_beta   90.00
_cell.angle_gamma   90.00
#
_symmetry.space_group_name_H-M   'P 1'
#
loop_
_entity.id
_entity.type
_entity.pdbx_description
1 polymer ?
#
loop_
_entity_poly.entity_id
_entity_poly.type
_entity_poly.pdbx_seq_one_letter_code
_entity_poly.pdbx_strand_id
1 'polypeptide(L)'
;MKPSVPYFRRYRDYDYTRGASLFITIVTEPRAALFGRVVNAAVEYTPLGAVVAESLQSMPARIPEVTLFGWVVMPDHLHCNVHLQAGLEKPLEVLGSFFSRFKSYTTRLAWQHGRNGTLWQQGYHDRLCSTRTFIDAVERYIRYNPLKYELRHNHPECLRIHEPLESPRLDAETFWRGIGNVRLLEPERKLLGLRVSRRLESPADIAHVVARCRDAAAAGYAVVSGFISPGEKAVRDALLATPGTCLLHILPDAMPHAYLPETRYLEALRESRVLILAKGNEDIPFTHAQCEALNGDVVDIANSGAGLAVYWTTQGAQRQSPALKTPLPQP
;
A
#
# COMPACT_ATOMS: atom_id res chain seq x y z
N MET A 1 -11.26 46.45 2.57
CA MET A 1 -10.46 45.92 1.45
C MET A 1 -9.45 44.93 2.03
N LYS A 2 -9.74 43.62 1.98
CA LYS A 2 -8.84 42.58 2.53
C LYS A 2 -7.72 42.32 1.51
N PRO A 3 -6.44 42.23 1.91
CA PRO A 3 -5.39 41.87 0.98
C PRO A 3 -5.63 40.45 0.44
N SER A 4 -5.64 40.31 -0.88
CA SER A 4 -5.65 39.02 -1.55
C SER A 4 -4.35 38.28 -1.24
N VAL A 5 -4.40 37.29 -0.35
CA VAL A 5 -3.27 36.38 -0.11
C VAL A 5 -3.20 35.40 -1.28
N PRO A 6 -2.09 35.35 -2.05
CA PRO A 6 -1.94 34.41 -3.14
C PRO A 6 -1.83 32.99 -2.59
N TYR A 7 -2.57 32.05 -3.21
CA TYR A 7 -2.45 30.62 -2.98
C TYR A 7 -0.99 30.16 -3.22
N PHE A 8 -0.22 29.99 -2.15
CA PHE A 8 0.93 29.10 -2.14
C PHE A 8 0.63 27.97 -1.15
N ARG A 9 0.25 26.80 -1.68
CA ARG A 9 0.18 25.54 -0.93
C ARG A 9 1.60 25.13 -0.59
N ARG A 10 2.15 25.64 0.51
CA ARG A 10 3.46 25.23 1.06
C ARG A 10 3.29 25.22 2.57
N TYR A 11 3.79 24.20 3.25
CA TYR A 11 3.58 24.06 4.70
C TYR A 11 4.08 25.31 5.42
N ARG A 12 3.14 26.10 5.97
CA ARG A 12 3.37 27.49 6.37
C ARG A 12 4.41 27.63 7.48
N ASP A 13 4.47 26.62 8.34
CA ASP A 13 5.26 26.65 9.57
C ASP A 13 6.59 25.87 9.43
N TYR A 14 7.06 25.67 8.18
CA TYR A 14 8.34 25.04 7.92
C TYR A 14 9.33 26.03 7.32
N ASP A 15 10.51 26.10 7.92
CA ASP A 15 11.63 26.88 7.41
C ASP A 15 12.41 26.07 6.35
N TYR A 16 12.13 26.36 5.09
CA TYR A 16 12.75 25.69 3.94
C TYR A 16 14.24 26.03 3.75
N THR A 17 14.76 27.06 4.42
CA THR A 17 16.20 27.41 4.34
C THR A 17 17.08 26.35 5.00
N ARG A 18 16.50 25.52 5.87
CA ARG A 18 17.16 24.37 6.51
C ARG A 18 17.29 23.15 5.60
N GLY A 19 16.86 23.27 4.34
CA GLY A 19 16.72 22.16 3.40
C GLY A 19 15.38 21.44 3.58
N ALA A 20 14.85 20.84 2.52
CA ALA A 20 13.53 20.23 2.56
C ALA A 20 13.40 19.09 1.56
N SER A 21 12.85 17.95 2.01
CA SER A 21 12.44 16.87 1.11
C SER A 21 10.95 16.99 0.81
N LEU A 22 10.57 16.88 -0.46
CA LEU A 22 9.21 17.12 -0.95
C LEU A 22 8.78 16.02 -1.90
N PHE A 23 7.54 15.55 -1.76
CA PHE A 23 6.86 14.73 -2.73
C PHE A 23 6.06 15.60 -3.68
N ILE A 24 6.27 15.46 -4.98
CA ILE A 24 5.68 16.32 -6.01
C ILE A 24 4.83 15.48 -6.97
N THR A 25 3.69 16.03 -7.38
CA THR A 25 2.85 15.50 -8.47
C THR A 25 2.60 16.59 -9.51
N ILE A 26 2.81 16.26 -10.79
CA ILE A 26 2.52 17.14 -11.93
C ILE A 26 1.60 16.39 -12.89
N VAL A 27 0.51 17.02 -13.32
CA VAL A 27 -0.54 16.38 -14.12
C VAL A 27 -0.60 17.05 -15.49
N THR A 28 -0.82 16.26 -16.54
CA THR A 28 -1.07 16.79 -17.89
C THR A 28 -2.36 17.61 -17.93
N GLU A 29 -2.51 18.48 -18.92
CA GLU A 29 -3.76 19.18 -19.21
C GLU A 29 -4.49 18.52 -20.40
N PRO A 30 -5.76 18.09 -20.30
CA PRO A 30 -6.67 18.07 -19.14
C PRO A 30 -6.67 16.70 -18.43
N ARG A 31 -5.49 16.16 -18.08
CA ARG A 31 -5.25 14.80 -17.59
C ARG A 31 -5.37 13.71 -18.68
N ALA A 32 -4.79 13.97 -19.85
CA ALA A 32 -4.74 13.02 -20.95
C ALA A 32 -3.57 12.02 -20.79
N ALA A 33 -3.79 10.75 -21.15
CA ALA A 33 -2.77 9.71 -21.15
C ALA A 33 -1.79 9.86 -22.33
N LEU A 34 -0.84 10.79 -22.23
CA LEU A 34 0.07 11.19 -23.31
C LEU A 34 1.43 10.48 -23.27
N PHE A 35 1.85 10.02 -22.09
CA PHE A 35 3.22 9.56 -21.87
C PHE A 35 3.38 8.06 -22.06
N GLY A 36 2.30 7.29 -22.16
CA GLY A 36 2.40 5.86 -22.35
C GLY A 36 1.19 5.10 -21.86
N ARG A 37 1.38 3.80 -21.64
CA ARG A 37 0.39 2.88 -21.06
C ARG A 37 1.06 2.03 -19.98
N VAL A 38 0.28 1.52 -19.02
CA VAL A 38 0.80 0.64 -17.98
C VAL A 38 0.65 -0.82 -18.40
N VAL A 39 1.75 -1.57 -18.39
CA VAL A 39 1.83 -3.00 -18.71
C VAL A 39 2.78 -3.66 -17.72
N ASN A 40 2.38 -4.78 -17.10
CA ASN A 40 3.21 -5.57 -16.18
C ASN A 40 3.89 -4.73 -15.08
N ALA A 41 3.13 -3.89 -14.39
CA ALA A 41 3.59 -2.96 -13.36
C ALA A 41 4.70 -1.99 -13.80
N ALA A 42 4.80 -1.70 -15.09
CA ALA A 42 5.71 -0.71 -15.65
C ALA A 42 4.97 0.19 -16.64
N VAL A 43 5.55 1.36 -16.93
CA VAL A 43 5.02 2.28 -17.94
C VAL A 43 5.78 2.06 -19.24
N GLU A 44 5.09 1.57 -20.26
CA GLU A 44 5.61 1.58 -21.62
C GLU A 44 5.44 2.97 -22.22
N TYR A 45 6.55 3.69 -22.35
CA TYR A 45 6.54 5.07 -22.79
C TYR A 45 6.21 5.23 -24.26
N THR A 46 5.43 6.27 -24.57
CA THR A 46 5.42 6.87 -25.91
C THR A 46 6.75 7.59 -26.17
N PRO A 47 7.08 7.98 -27.43
CA PRO A 47 8.25 8.82 -27.68
C PRO A 47 8.26 10.11 -26.83
N LEU A 48 7.09 10.74 -26.66
CA LEU A 48 6.95 11.91 -25.80
C LEU A 48 7.20 11.56 -24.32
N GLY A 49 6.65 10.45 -23.83
CA GLY A 49 6.87 10.01 -22.45
C GLY A 49 8.33 9.74 -22.13
N ALA A 50 9.06 9.12 -23.06
CA ALA A 50 10.49 8.84 -22.91
C ALA A 50 11.30 10.14 -22.79
N VAL A 51 11.03 11.11 -23.68
CA VAL A 51 11.69 12.43 -23.64
C VAL A 51 11.34 13.20 -22.36
N VAL A 52 10.09 13.08 -21.86
CA VAL A 52 9.68 13.70 -20.58
C VAL A 52 10.42 13.08 -19.39
N ALA A 53 10.57 11.75 -19.37
CA ALA A 53 11.32 11.04 -18.33
C ALA A 53 12.81 11.44 -18.34
N GLU A 54 13.44 11.44 -19.51
CA GLU A 54 14.83 11.89 -19.68
C GLU A 54 15.00 13.37 -19.25
N SER A 55 14.06 14.22 -19.67
CA SER A 55 14.05 15.63 -19.28
C SER A 55 14.02 15.79 -17.77
N LEU A 56 13.15 15.06 -17.07
CA LEU A 56 13.05 15.10 -15.61
C LEU A 56 14.37 14.66 -14.96
N GLN A 57 14.93 13.54 -15.43
CA GLN A 57 16.18 12.99 -14.91
C GLN A 57 17.37 13.95 -15.09
N SER A 58 17.40 14.72 -16.18
CA SER A 58 18.48 15.69 -16.47
C SER A 58 18.36 17.02 -15.69
N MET A 59 17.22 17.31 -15.07
CA MET A 59 16.97 18.59 -14.42
C MET A 59 17.97 18.96 -13.30
N PRO A 60 18.43 18.04 -12.43
CA PRO A 60 19.43 18.35 -11.41
C PRO A 60 20.74 18.89 -11.97
N ALA A 61 21.13 18.52 -13.20
CA ALA A 61 22.33 19.09 -13.84
C ALA A 61 22.15 20.58 -14.23
N ARG A 62 20.90 21.04 -14.37
CA ARG A 62 20.57 22.43 -14.72
C ARG A 62 20.29 23.30 -13.50
N ILE A 63 19.89 22.69 -12.38
CA ILE A 63 19.60 23.36 -11.10
C ILE A 63 20.11 22.43 -9.98
N PRO A 64 21.43 22.48 -9.68
CA PRO A 64 22.08 21.58 -8.74
C PRO A 64 21.60 21.72 -7.29
N GLU A 65 20.94 22.84 -6.95
CA GLU A 65 20.32 23.10 -5.65
C GLU A 65 19.12 22.19 -5.36
N VAL A 66 18.61 21.50 -6.38
CA VAL A 66 17.51 20.53 -6.29
C VAL A 66 17.99 19.14 -6.67
N THR A 67 18.03 18.24 -5.69
CA THR A 67 18.29 16.83 -5.95
C THR A 67 16.98 16.11 -6.28
N LEU A 68 16.95 15.32 -7.34
CA LEU A 68 15.82 14.43 -7.68
C LEU A 68 16.13 13.02 -7.18
N PHE A 69 15.19 12.38 -6.47
CA PHE A 69 15.35 11.01 -6.01
C PHE A 69 14.00 10.28 -6.00
N GLY A 70 13.91 9.12 -6.65
CA GLY A 70 12.65 8.40 -6.80
C GLY A 70 11.62 9.19 -7.64
N TRP A 71 11.30 8.68 -8.83
CA TRP A 71 10.30 9.29 -9.69
C TRP A 71 9.63 8.24 -10.57
N VAL A 72 8.45 8.56 -11.07
CA VAL A 72 7.73 7.77 -12.07
C VAL A 72 6.94 8.72 -12.97
N VAL A 73 7.11 8.58 -14.28
CA VAL A 73 6.21 9.19 -15.26
C VAL A 73 5.12 8.18 -15.55
N MET A 74 3.89 8.53 -15.20
CA MET A 74 2.66 7.77 -15.46
C MET A 74 2.04 8.23 -16.78
N PRO A 75 1.04 7.52 -17.34
CA PRO A 75 0.43 7.92 -18.61
C PRO A 75 -0.02 9.38 -18.69
N ASP A 76 -0.63 9.92 -17.64
CA ASP A 76 -1.30 11.23 -17.59
C ASP A 76 -0.69 12.21 -16.56
N HIS A 77 0.29 11.78 -15.77
CA HIS A 77 0.92 12.58 -14.72
C HIS A 77 2.31 12.04 -14.39
N LEU A 78 3.03 12.69 -13.49
CA LEU A 78 4.25 12.15 -12.89
C LEU A 78 4.28 12.41 -11.40
N HIS A 79 5.04 11.58 -10.71
CA HIS A 79 5.38 11.73 -9.31
C HIS A 79 6.90 11.77 -9.16
N CYS A 80 7.43 12.63 -8.29
CA CYS A 80 8.85 12.62 -7.97
C CYS A 80 9.11 13.12 -6.55
N ASN A 81 10.21 12.66 -5.93
CA ASN A 81 10.73 13.34 -4.75
C ASN A 81 11.89 14.25 -5.13
N VAL A 82 11.93 15.39 -4.46
CA VAL A 82 13.02 16.35 -4.58
C VAL A 82 13.53 16.74 -3.20
N HIS A 83 14.83 17.01 -3.11
CA HIS A 83 15.46 17.57 -1.92
C HIS A 83 16.05 18.94 -2.28
N LEU A 84 15.61 19.96 -1.55
CA LEU A 84 16.19 21.29 -1.56
C LEU A 84 17.37 21.32 -0.60
N GLN A 85 18.51 21.80 -1.07
CA GLN A 85 19.68 21.99 -0.24
C GLN A 85 19.43 23.01 0.88
N ALA A 86 20.12 22.84 2.01
CA ALA A 86 20.13 23.82 3.09
C ALA A 86 20.99 25.04 2.71
N GLY A 87 20.68 26.20 3.31
CA GLY A 87 21.42 27.45 3.11
C GLY A 87 20.97 28.27 1.90
N LEU A 88 19.94 27.86 1.16
CA LEU A 88 19.38 28.65 0.07
C LEU A 88 18.65 29.87 0.62
N GLU A 89 18.94 31.06 0.08
CA GLU A 89 18.26 32.31 0.46
C GLU A 89 16.77 32.27 0.10
N LYS A 90 16.44 31.71 -1.07
CA LYS A 90 15.07 31.61 -1.59
C LYS A 90 14.74 30.20 -2.08
N PRO A 91 14.68 29.20 -1.17
CA PRO A 91 14.55 27.77 -1.55
C PRO A 91 13.31 27.49 -2.40
N LEU A 92 12.22 28.20 -2.10
CA LEU A 92 10.94 28.02 -2.75
C LEU A 92 10.85 28.66 -4.14
N GLU A 93 11.67 29.68 -4.42
CA GLU A 93 11.84 30.23 -5.77
C GLU A 93 12.68 29.28 -6.63
N VAL A 94 13.72 28.69 -6.05
CA VAL A 94 14.54 27.63 -6.69
C VAL A 94 13.67 26.44 -7.09
N LEU A 95 12.84 25.93 -6.17
CA LEU A 95 11.89 24.86 -6.45
C LEU A 95 10.90 25.22 -7.57
N GLY A 96 10.35 26.45 -7.52
CA GLY A 96 9.44 26.94 -8.55
C GLY A 96 10.11 27.03 -9.92
N SER A 97 11.35 27.52 -9.97
CA SER A 97 12.18 27.61 -11.18
C SER A 97 12.45 26.23 -11.77
N PHE A 98 12.75 25.23 -10.95
CA PHE A 98 12.93 23.83 -11.37
C PHE A 98 11.74 23.31 -12.16
N PHE A 99 10.54 23.35 -11.56
CA PHE A 99 9.36 22.82 -12.24
C PHE A 99 8.87 23.71 -13.37
N SER A 100 9.03 25.04 -13.27
CA SER A 100 8.68 25.95 -14.37
C SER A 100 9.53 25.68 -15.62
N ARG A 101 10.85 25.52 -15.45
CA ARG A 101 11.78 25.21 -16.55
C ARG A 101 11.50 23.82 -17.14
N PHE A 102 11.30 22.81 -16.30
CA PHE A 102 10.93 21.46 -16.74
C PHE A 102 9.64 21.47 -17.58
N LYS A 103 8.58 22.09 -17.08
CA LYS A 103 7.28 22.14 -17.76
C LYS A 103 7.34 22.93 -19.06
N SER A 104 8.06 24.04 -19.08
CA SER A 104 8.25 24.87 -20.28
C SER A 104 9.02 24.10 -21.36
N TYR A 105 10.10 23.42 -20.99
CA TYR A 105 10.92 22.65 -21.92
C TYR A 105 10.15 21.47 -22.51
N THR A 106 9.51 20.67 -21.66
CA THR A 106 8.72 19.50 -22.10
C THR A 106 7.49 19.89 -22.91
N THR A 107 6.87 21.05 -22.63
CA THR A 107 5.77 21.57 -23.48
C THR A 107 6.26 21.87 -24.90
N ARG A 108 7.45 22.46 -25.06
CA ARG A 108 8.04 22.71 -26.39
C ARG A 108 8.39 21.41 -27.12
N LEU A 109 8.89 20.41 -26.41
CA LEU A 109 9.16 19.08 -26.99
C LEU A 109 7.86 18.41 -27.44
N ALA A 110 6.78 18.51 -26.64
CA ALA A 110 5.48 18.00 -27.05
C ALA A 110 4.99 18.61 -28.37
N TRP A 111 5.32 19.88 -28.65
CA TRP A 111 5.02 20.49 -29.94
C TRP A 111 5.78 19.87 -31.11
N GLN A 112 7.02 19.47 -30.89
CA GLN A 112 7.81 18.72 -31.88
C GLN A 112 7.25 17.32 -32.14
N HIS A 113 6.49 16.77 -31.19
CA HIS A 113 5.74 15.52 -31.32
C HIS A 113 4.28 15.72 -31.80
N GLY A 114 4.00 16.85 -32.46
CA GLY A 114 2.69 17.10 -33.11
C GLY A 114 1.57 17.54 -32.18
N ARG A 115 1.86 17.86 -30.91
CA ARG A 115 0.88 18.49 -30.00
C ARG A 115 0.90 20.00 -30.17
N ASN A 116 -0.15 20.68 -29.72
CA ASN A 116 -0.18 22.14 -29.61
C ASN A 116 -0.81 22.53 -28.27
N GLY A 117 -0.51 23.75 -27.79
CA GLY A 117 -1.06 24.27 -26.55
C GLY A 117 -0.35 23.77 -25.28
N THR A 118 -1.08 23.75 -24.16
CA THR A 118 -0.55 23.43 -22.84
C THR A 118 -0.38 21.91 -22.66
N LEU A 119 0.81 21.49 -22.22
CA LEU A 119 1.04 20.08 -21.86
C LEU A 119 0.61 19.77 -20.42
N TRP A 120 0.82 20.72 -19.51
CA TRP A 120 0.66 20.52 -18.07
C TRP A 120 -0.39 21.46 -17.47
N GLN A 121 -1.11 20.99 -16.46
CA GLN A 121 -1.94 21.82 -15.57
C GLN A 121 -1.12 22.93 -14.92
N GLN A 122 -1.75 24.04 -14.51
CA GLN A 122 -1.05 25.11 -13.79
C GLN A 122 -0.53 24.64 -12.42
N GLY A 123 0.69 25.05 -12.06
CA GLY A 123 1.33 24.67 -10.79
C GLY A 123 1.75 23.19 -10.70
N TYR A 124 1.89 22.69 -9.47
CA TYR A 124 2.12 21.29 -9.12
C TYR A 124 1.59 21.06 -7.71
N HIS A 125 1.36 19.81 -7.33
CA HIS A 125 1.04 19.45 -5.95
C HIS A 125 2.31 19.05 -5.22
N ASP A 126 2.51 19.59 -4.03
CA ASP A 126 3.65 19.25 -3.18
C ASP A 126 3.21 18.83 -1.76
N ARG A 127 4.05 17.99 -1.13
CA ARG A 127 3.90 17.58 0.27
C ARG A 127 5.27 17.46 0.92
N LEU A 128 5.45 18.16 2.04
CA LEU A 128 6.68 18.09 2.85
C LEU A 128 6.87 16.68 3.42
N CYS A 129 8.09 16.16 3.28
CA CYS A 129 8.52 14.88 3.80
C CYS A 129 9.52 15.09 4.94
N SER A 130 9.00 15.28 6.16
CA SER A 130 9.78 15.69 7.33
C SER A 130 10.47 14.54 8.08
N THR A 131 10.12 13.28 7.79
CA THR A 131 10.68 12.11 8.49
C THR A 131 11.16 11.05 7.50
N ARG A 132 12.15 10.26 7.91
CA ARG A 132 12.65 9.13 7.11
C ARG A 132 11.54 8.14 6.79
N THR A 133 10.70 7.81 7.77
CA THR A 133 9.54 6.92 7.59
C THR A 133 8.59 7.42 6.50
N PHE A 134 8.33 8.72 6.45
CA PHE A 134 7.46 9.29 5.42
C PHE A 134 8.14 9.30 4.04
N ILE A 135 9.44 9.58 3.98
CA ILE A 135 10.24 9.47 2.74
C ILE A 135 10.17 8.02 2.21
N ASP A 136 10.43 7.02 3.04
CA ASP A 136 10.39 5.60 2.65
C ASP A 136 8.98 5.20 2.17
N ALA A 137 7.93 5.74 2.79
CA ALA A 137 6.55 5.49 2.39
C ALA A 137 6.23 6.09 1.01
N VAL A 138 6.72 7.29 0.71
CA VAL A 138 6.53 7.93 -0.58
C VAL A 138 7.37 7.26 -1.67
N GLU A 139 8.62 6.87 -1.40
CA GLU A 139 9.42 6.09 -2.35
C GLU A 139 8.73 4.77 -2.71
N ARG A 140 8.14 4.08 -1.72
CA ARG A 140 7.31 2.90 -1.96
C ARG A 140 6.08 3.25 -2.79
N TYR A 141 5.39 4.35 -2.50
CA TYR A 141 4.24 4.79 -3.28
C TYR A 141 4.61 5.02 -4.75
N ILE A 142 5.72 5.70 -5.02
CA ILE A 142 6.22 5.95 -6.38
C ILE A 142 6.52 4.64 -7.10
N ARG A 143 7.30 3.75 -6.47
CA ARG A 143 7.68 2.44 -7.05
C ARG A 143 6.47 1.61 -7.45
N TYR A 144 5.43 1.58 -6.60
CA TYR A 144 4.25 0.75 -6.80
C TYR A 144 3.12 1.47 -7.53
N ASN A 145 3.29 2.73 -7.93
CA ASN A 145 2.24 3.49 -8.61
C ASN A 145 1.79 2.82 -9.92
N PRO A 146 2.71 2.31 -10.78
CA PRO A 146 2.32 1.54 -11.95
C PRO A 146 1.47 0.31 -11.62
N LEU A 147 1.89 -0.52 -10.65
CA LEU A 147 1.11 -1.68 -10.23
C LEU A 147 -0.27 -1.28 -9.68
N LYS A 148 -0.33 -0.22 -8.88
CA LYS A 148 -1.59 0.32 -8.37
C LYS A 148 -2.50 0.79 -9.51
N TYR A 149 -1.94 1.41 -10.54
CA TYR A 149 -2.69 1.81 -11.73
C TYR A 149 -3.21 0.58 -12.48
N GLU A 150 -2.35 -0.41 -12.71
CA GLU A 150 -2.69 -1.66 -13.38
C GLU A 150 -3.84 -2.38 -12.67
N LEU A 151 -3.76 -2.56 -11.35
CA LEU A 151 -4.83 -3.19 -10.57
C LEU A 151 -6.15 -2.42 -10.59
N ARG A 152 -6.12 -1.10 -10.82
CA ARG A 152 -7.34 -0.29 -10.89
C ARG A 152 -8.00 -0.29 -12.26
N HIS A 153 -7.23 -0.40 -13.32
CA HIS A 153 -7.72 -0.19 -14.69
C HIS A 153 -7.68 -1.46 -15.54
N ASN A 154 -6.65 -2.30 -15.36
CA ASN A 154 -6.44 -3.52 -16.15
C ASN A 154 -6.89 -4.77 -15.39
N HIS A 155 -6.77 -4.79 -14.06
CA HIS A 155 -7.12 -5.92 -13.19
C HIS A 155 -8.06 -5.53 -12.02
N PRO A 156 -9.19 -4.84 -12.29
CA PRO A 156 -10.10 -4.39 -11.23
C PRO A 156 -10.69 -5.56 -10.41
N GLU A 157 -10.74 -6.77 -10.97
CA GLU A 157 -11.17 -8.00 -10.27
C GLU A 157 -10.32 -8.30 -9.03
N CYS A 158 -9.03 -7.97 -9.03
CA CYS A 158 -8.15 -8.14 -7.87
C CYS A 158 -8.51 -7.21 -6.71
N LEU A 159 -9.21 -6.10 -7.00
CA LEU A 159 -9.62 -5.10 -6.02
C LEU A 159 -11.14 -5.11 -5.75
N ARG A 160 -11.87 -6.09 -6.30
CA ARG A 160 -13.30 -6.20 -6.09
C ARG A 160 -13.58 -6.52 -4.62
N ILE A 161 -14.43 -5.71 -3.99
CA ILE A 161 -14.99 -6.00 -2.68
C ILE A 161 -16.14 -6.98 -2.86
N HIS A 162 -16.10 -8.07 -2.10
CA HIS A 162 -17.14 -9.07 -1.96
C HIS A 162 -17.95 -8.76 -0.72
N GLU A 163 -19.23 -8.42 -0.90
CA GLU A 163 -20.15 -8.07 0.18
C GLU A 163 -21.60 -8.48 -0.17
N PRO A 164 -22.31 -9.28 0.67
CA PRO A 164 -21.73 -10.06 1.77
C PRO A 164 -20.79 -11.14 1.24
N LEU A 165 -19.72 -11.44 1.99
CA LEU A 165 -18.86 -12.58 1.71
C LEU A 165 -19.30 -13.78 2.53
N GLU A 166 -19.83 -14.80 1.87
CA GLU A 166 -20.29 -16.04 2.49
C GLU A 166 -19.27 -17.17 2.28
N SER A 167 -19.06 -17.98 3.33
CA SER A 167 -18.22 -19.17 3.28
C SER A 167 -18.54 -20.09 4.46
N PRO A 168 -18.42 -21.43 4.31
CA PRO A 168 -18.51 -22.36 5.43
C PRO A 168 -17.49 -22.11 6.56
N ARG A 169 -16.40 -21.38 6.26
CA ARG A 169 -15.38 -21.00 7.25
C ARG A 169 -15.71 -19.71 8.00
N LEU A 170 -16.72 -18.96 7.56
CA LEU A 170 -17.14 -17.69 8.16
C LEU A 170 -18.44 -17.89 8.94
N ASP A 171 -18.55 -17.19 10.07
CA ASP A 171 -19.75 -17.20 10.89
C ASP A 171 -20.95 -16.58 10.13
N ALA A 172 -22.00 -17.38 9.91
CA ALA A 172 -23.14 -17.01 9.07
C ALA A 172 -24.01 -15.87 9.65
N GLU A 173 -23.94 -15.66 10.97
CA GLU A 173 -24.65 -14.56 11.65
C GLU A 173 -23.86 -13.24 11.58
N THR A 174 -22.58 -13.30 11.19
CA THR A 174 -21.71 -12.14 11.08
C THR A 174 -21.70 -11.62 9.64
N PHE A 175 -21.84 -10.30 9.48
CA PHE A 175 -21.64 -9.65 8.19
C PHE A 175 -20.14 -9.54 7.86
N TRP A 176 -19.71 -10.14 6.75
CA TRP A 176 -18.32 -10.13 6.29
C TRP A 176 -18.17 -9.41 4.96
N ARG A 177 -17.05 -8.69 4.83
CA ARG A 177 -16.54 -8.19 3.55
C ARG A 177 -15.19 -8.83 3.27
N GLY A 178 -14.85 -8.99 1.99
CA GLY A 178 -13.51 -9.41 1.61
C GLY A 178 -13.03 -8.88 0.27
N ILE A 179 -11.73 -8.77 0.11
CA ILE A 179 -11.06 -8.31 -1.12
C ILE A 179 -9.87 -9.23 -1.43
N GLY A 180 -9.74 -9.61 -2.70
CA GLY A 180 -8.72 -10.55 -3.17
C GLY A 180 -9.28 -11.97 -3.41
N ASN A 181 -8.46 -12.99 -3.17
CA ASN A 181 -8.78 -14.36 -3.55
C ASN A 181 -9.68 -15.08 -2.54
N VAL A 182 -11.00 -15.00 -2.74
CA VAL A 182 -12.01 -15.68 -1.91
C VAL A 182 -11.86 -17.21 -1.88
N ARG A 183 -11.19 -17.82 -2.85
CA ARG A 183 -10.92 -19.28 -2.88
C ARG A 183 -9.99 -19.74 -1.78
N LEU A 184 -9.32 -18.82 -1.09
CA LEU A 184 -8.56 -19.13 0.13
C LEU A 184 -9.44 -19.60 1.29
N LEU A 185 -10.77 -19.40 1.21
CA LEU A 185 -11.75 -19.90 2.17
C LEU A 185 -12.37 -21.25 1.79
N GLU A 186 -11.94 -21.89 0.70
CA GLU A 186 -12.42 -23.24 0.35
C GLU A 186 -12.13 -24.24 1.50
N PRO A 187 -13.06 -25.16 1.85
CA PRO A 187 -12.91 -26.07 2.99
C PRO A 187 -11.65 -26.96 2.92
N GLU A 188 -11.20 -27.32 1.71
CA GLU A 188 -10.05 -28.18 1.45
C GLU A 188 -8.71 -27.46 1.66
N ARG A 189 -8.71 -26.11 1.69
CA ARG A 189 -7.49 -25.33 1.91
C ARG A 189 -6.95 -25.55 3.30
N LYS A 190 -5.67 -25.87 3.39
CA LYS A 190 -4.94 -25.95 4.65
C LYS A 190 -4.74 -24.56 5.21
N LEU A 191 -5.35 -24.25 6.36
CA LEU A 191 -5.19 -22.95 7.03
C LEU A 191 -4.34 -23.07 8.30
N LEU A 192 -3.39 -22.16 8.47
CA LEU A 192 -2.62 -21.98 9.70
C LEU A 192 -3.07 -20.69 10.37
N GLY A 193 -3.86 -20.80 11.43
CA GLY A 193 -4.19 -19.68 12.31
C GLY A 193 -2.96 -19.26 13.09
N LEU A 194 -2.52 -18.02 12.92
CA LEU A 194 -1.34 -17.49 13.56
C LEU A 194 -1.72 -16.44 14.59
N ARG A 195 -1.31 -16.70 15.83
CA ARG A 195 -1.24 -15.71 16.90
C ARG A 195 0.17 -15.64 17.47
N VAL A 196 0.71 -14.44 17.64
CA VAL A 196 2.00 -14.24 18.33
C VAL A 196 1.83 -13.31 19.51
N SER A 197 2.33 -13.73 20.67
CA SER A 197 2.28 -12.91 21.89
C SER A 197 3.05 -11.61 21.68
N ARG A 198 2.48 -10.50 22.12
CA ARG A 198 3.16 -9.20 22.14
C ARG A 198 4.43 -9.21 23.01
N ARG A 199 4.54 -10.16 23.95
CA ARG A 199 5.72 -10.33 24.83
C ARG A 199 6.85 -11.10 24.15
N LEU A 200 6.63 -11.69 22.97
CA LEU A 200 7.67 -12.37 22.20
C LEU A 200 8.43 -11.33 21.36
N GLU A 201 9.39 -10.66 21.98
CA GLU A 201 10.11 -9.52 21.39
C GLU A 201 11.49 -9.89 20.83
N SER A 202 12.02 -11.05 21.23
CA SER A 202 13.33 -11.54 20.78
C SER A 202 13.37 -11.68 19.26
N PRO A 203 14.33 -11.01 18.56
CA PRO A 203 14.48 -11.15 17.12
C PRO A 203 14.72 -12.59 16.66
N ALA A 204 15.43 -13.39 17.47
CA ALA A 204 15.68 -14.80 17.18
C ALA A 204 14.39 -15.63 17.25
N ASP A 205 13.54 -15.36 18.24
CA ASP A 205 12.26 -16.06 18.39
C ASP A 205 11.29 -15.65 17.26
N ILE A 206 11.21 -14.37 16.93
CA ILE A 206 10.40 -13.89 15.80
C ILE A 206 10.89 -14.52 14.48
N ALA A 207 12.21 -14.58 14.25
CA ALA A 207 12.79 -15.24 13.08
C ALA A 207 12.44 -16.73 13.04
N HIS A 208 12.42 -17.40 14.19
CA HIS A 208 11.97 -18.79 14.30
C HIS A 208 10.49 -18.93 13.91
N VAL A 209 9.59 -18.08 14.42
CA VAL A 209 8.17 -18.10 14.03
C VAL A 209 8.00 -17.88 12.53
N VAL A 210 8.75 -16.93 11.94
CA VAL A 210 8.77 -16.68 10.49
C VAL A 210 9.20 -17.91 9.71
N ALA A 211 10.28 -18.59 10.13
CA ALA A 211 10.75 -19.80 9.48
C ALA A 211 9.68 -20.90 9.52
N ARG A 212 9.03 -21.12 10.67
CA ARG A 212 7.97 -22.13 10.82
C ARG A 212 6.73 -21.82 9.96
N CYS A 213 6.36 -20.55 9.82
CA CYS A 213 5.26 -20.15 8.95
C CYS A 213 5.61 -20.34 7.45
N ARG A 214 6.88 -20.12 7.07
CA ARG A 214 7.36 -20.42 5.71
C ARG A 214 7.37 -21.92 5.43
N ASP A 215 7.82 -22.75 6.37
CA ASP A 215 7.76 -24.21 6.25
C ASP A 215 6.30 -24.68 6.06
N ALA A 216 5.36 -24.12 6.84
CA ALA A 216 3.95 -24.42 6.70
C ALA A 216 3.42 -23.99 5.32
N ALA A 217 3.79 -22.80 4.85
CA ALA A 217 3.42 -22.33 3.50
C ALA A 217 3.97 -23.25 2.41
N ALA A 218 5.22 -23.72 2.54
CA ALA A 218 5.80 -24.71 1.64
C ALA A 218 5.06 -26.07 1.69
N ALA A 219 4.48 -26.43 2.83
CA ALA A 219 3.61 -27.58 2.99
C ALA A 219 2.15 -27.35 2.51
N GLY A 220 1.87 -26.20 1.88
CA GLY A 220 0.59 -25.85 1.27
C GLY A 220 -0.40 -25.14 2.19
N TYR A 221 0.03 -24.64 3.35
CA TYR A 221 -0.83 -23.86 4.24
C TYR A 221 -0.92 -22.39 3.78
N ALA A 222 -2.12 -21.81 3.86
CA ALA A 222 -2.29 -20.36 3.87
C ALA A 222 -2.35 -19.87 5.32
N VAL A 223 -1.66 -18.77 5.64
CA VAL A 223 -1.60 -18.24 7.00
C VAL A 223 -2.73 -17.24 7.23
N VAL A 224 -3.54 -17.43 8.28
CA VAL A 224 -4.62 -16.50 8.67
C VAL A 224 -4.26 -15.81 9.98
N SER A 225 -4.35 -14.47 10.02
CA SER A 225 -4.06 -13.68 11.21
C SER A 225 -4.65 -12.27 11.12
N GLY A 226 -4.72 -11.57 12.25
CA GLY A 226 -4.94 -10.13 12.30
C GLY A 226 -3.69 -9.28 12.07
N PHE A 227 -2.50 -9.89 12.09
CA PHE A 227 -1.21 -9.21 11.92
C PHE A 227 -1.04 -7.96 12.81
N ILE A 228 -1.38 -8.08 14.09
CA ILE A 228 -1.43 -6.96 15.03
C ILE A 228 -0.07 -6.76 15.71
N SER A 229 0.48 -7.84 16.27
CA SER A 229 1.76 -7.85 16.99
C SER A 229 2.96 -7.71 16.05
N PRO A 230 4.14 -7.28 16.56
CA PRO A 230 5.37 -7.23 15.77
C PRO A 230 5.74 -8.58 15.14
N GLY A 231 5.58 -9.68 15.87
CA GLY A 231 5.85 -11.03 15.38
C GLY A 231 4.93 -11.45 14.24
N GLU A 232 3.62 -11.18 14.34
CA GLU A 232 2.69 -11.48 13.24
C GLU A 232 2.99 -10.60 12.01
N LYS A 233 3.27 -9.30 12.21
CA LYS A 233 3.66 -8.39 11.11
C LYS A 233 4.93 -8.88 10.40
N ALA A 234 5.92 -9.37 11.14
CA ALA A 234 7.12 -9.97 10.57
C ALA A 234 6.80 -11.20 9.72
N VAL A 235 5.88 -12.08 10.17
CA VAL A 235 5.39 -13.20 9.35
C VAL A 235 4.70 -12.72 8.10
N ARG A 236 3.75 -11.77 8.19
CA ARG A 236 3.07 -11.20 7.03
C ARG A 236 4.07 -10.69 5.99
N ASP A 237 4.99 -9.84 6.41
CA ASP A 237 5.94 -9.19 5.51
C ASP A 237 6.87 -10.24 4.88
N ALA A 238 7.26 -11.27 5.63
CA ALA A 238 8.04 -12.39 5.12
C ALA A 238 7.28 -13.25 4.10
N LEU A 239 5.98 -13.50 4.29
CA LEU A 239 5.14 -14.25 3.35
C LEU A 239 4.84 -13.44 2.09
N LEU A 240 4.48 -12.15 2.22
CA LEU A 240 4.27 -11.27 1.06
C LEU A 240 5.50 -11.24 0.15
N ALA A 241 6.70 -11.20 0.74
CA ALA A 241 7.99 -11.25 0.03
C ALA A 241 8.40 -12.64 -0.50
N THR A 242 7.69 -13.71 -0.14
CA THR A 242 7.98 -15.08 -0.59
C THR A 242 6.95 -15.50 -1.65
N PRO A 243 7.37 -15.65 -2.93
CA PRO A 243 6.50 -16.10 -4.00
C PRO A 243 5.80 -17.42 -3.68
N GLY A 244 4.56 -17.57 -4.14
CA GLY A 244 3.76 -18.79 -3.96
C GLY A 244 3.14 -18.98 -2.57
N THR A 245 3.48 -18.16 -1.57
CA THR A 245 2.84 -18.24 -0.25
C THR A 245 1.52 -17.47 -0.22
N CYS A 246 0.51 -18.03 0.46
CA CYS A 246 -0.81 -17.41 0.59
C CYS A 246 -1.10 -16.96 2.03
N LEU A 247 -1.88 -15.89 2.17
CA LEU A 247 -2.32 -15.42 3.48
C LEU A 247 -3.74 -14.84 3.46
N LEU A 248 -4.38 -14.92 4.62
CA LEU A 248 -5.64 -14.25 4.93
C LEU A 248 -5.37 -13.21 6.03
N HIS A 249 -5.75 -11.96 5.79
CA HIS A 249 -5.62 -10.88 6.77
C HIS A 249 -7.00 -10.46 7.26
N ILE A 250 -7.27 -10.64 8.54
CA ILE A 250 -8.51 -10.14 9.17
C ILE A 250 -8.22 -8.74 9.71
N LEU A 251 -8.86 -7.73 9.14
CA LEU A 251 -8.71 -6.35 9.57
C LEU A 251 -9.35 -6.16 10.96
N PRO A 252 -8.72 -5.33 11.82
CA PRO A 252 -9.32 -4.92 13.09
C PRO A 252 -10.52 -3.98 12.92
N ASP A 253 -10.51 -3.20 11.82
CA ASP A 253 -11.51 -2.17 11.50
C ASP A 253 -12.43 -2.62 10.35
N ALA A 254 -13.54 -1.93 10.16
CA ALA A 254 -14.45 -2.20 9.06
C ALA A 254 -13.80 -1.85 7.70
N MET A 255 -14.30 -2.48 6.64
CA MET A 255 -13.83 -2.22 5.28
C MET A 255 -14.80 -1.29 4.55
N PRO A 256 -14.41 -0.03 4.25
CA PRO A 256 -15.27 0.90 3.51
C PRO A 256 -15.51 0.43 2.06
N HIS A 257 -16.59 0.88 1.41
CA HIS A 257 -16.92 0.49 0.02
C HIS A 257 -15.86 0.90 -1.02
N ALA A 258 -15.01 1.88 -0.71
CA ALA A 258 -13.90 2.30 -1.56
C ALA A 258 -12.53 1.89 -0.99
N TYR A 259 -12.50 0.81 -0.19
CA TYR A 259 -11.27 0.34 0.43
C TYR A 259 -10.20 0.02 -0.63
N LEU A 260 -9.00 0.57 -0.41
CA LEU A 260 -7.83 0.21 -1.19
C LEU A 260 -6.80 -0.43 -0.25
N PRO A 261 -6.38 -1.67 -0.52
CA PRO A 261 -5.32 -2.33 0.23
C PRO A 261 -4.02 -1.52 0.26
N GLU A 262 -3.26 -1.65 1.35
CA GLU A 262 -1.93 -1.07 1.45
C GLU A 262 -1.01 -1.54 0.31
N THR A 263 -0.09 -0.69 -0.11
CA THR A 263 0.88 -0.95 -1.18
C THR A 263 1.59 -2.31 -1.07
N ARG A 264 1.86 -2.77 0.16
CA ARG A 264 2.54 -4.05 0.42
C ARG A 264 1.78 -5.28 -0.09
N TYR A 265 0.46 -5.20 -0.23
CA TYR A 265 -0.37 -6.33 -0.66
C TYR A 265 -0.55 -6.39 -2.18
N LEU A 266 -0.22 -5.33 -2.91
CA LEU A 266 -0.61 -5.19 -4.33
C LEU A 266 -0.04 -6.31 -5.22
N GLU A 267 1.23 -6.68 -5.03
CA GLU A 267 1.85 -7.77 -5.79
C GLU A 267 1.16 -9.11 -5.49
N ALA A 268 0.94 -9.40 -4.22
CA ALA A 268 0.29 -10.63 -3.78
C ALA A 268 -1.20 -10.69 -4.18
N LEU A 269 -1.89 -9.55 -4.27
CA LEU A 269 -3.25 -9.46 -4.82
C LEU A 269 -3.28 -9.75 -6.32
N ARG A 270 -2.34 -9.18 -7.09
CA ARG A 270 -2.17 -9.49 -8.53
C ARG A 270 -1.95 -10.98 -8.75
N GLU A 271 -1.19 -11.62 -7.86
CA GLU A 271 -0.86 -13.05 -7.90
C GLU A 271 -1.94 -13.95 -7.27
N SER A 272 -3.09 -13.39 -6.86
CA SER A 272 -4.18 -14.13 -6.20
C SER A 272 -3.75 -14.89 -4.93
N ARG A 273 -2.77 -14.37 -4.19
CA ARG A 273 -2.22 -14.99 -2.97
C ARG A 273 -2.80 -14.45 -1.66
N VAL A 274 -3.59 -13.39 -1.72
CA VAL A 274 -4.11 -12.69 -0.53
C VAL A 274 -5.62 -12.63 -0.56
N LEU A 275 -6.22 -12.83 0.62
CA LEU A 275 -7.57 -12.40 0.94
C LEU A 275 -7.52 -11.49 2.17
N ILE A 276 -8.07 -10.29 2.06
CA ILE A 276 -8.24 -9.39 3.21
C ILE A 276 -9.73 -9.44 3.58
N LEU A 277 -10.02 -9.65 4.86
CA LEU A 277 -11.35 -9.78 5.43
C LEU A 277 -11.62 -8.65 6.42
N ALA A 278 -12.86 -8.25 6.57
CA ALA A 278 -13.30 -7.37 7.65
C ALA A 278 -14.69 -7.77 8.13
N LYS A 279 -14.93 -7.57 9.43
CA LYS A 279 -16.23 -7.77 10.07
C LYS A 279 -17.01 -6.48 10.16
N GLY A 280 -18.31 -6.56 9.93
CA GLY A 280 -19.25 -5.48 10.16
C GLY A 280 -19.12 -4.32 9.17
N ASN A 281 -19.90 -3.27 9.42
CA ASN A 281 -20.01 -2.08 8.58
C ASN A 281 -19.59 -0.79 9.30
N GLU A 282 -19.23 -0.87 10.58
CA GLU A 282 -18.94 0.30 11.43
C GLU A 282 -17.51 0.24 11.97
N ASP A 283 -16.83 1.39 11.95
CA ASP A 283 -15.54 1.55 12.59
C ASP A 283 -15.74 1.67 14.11
N ILE A 284 -15.33 0.64 14.85
CA ILE A 284 -15.43 0.59 16.31
C ILE A 284 -14.02 0.70 16.89
N PRO A 285 -13.74 1.61 17.86
CA PRO A 285 -12.39 1.82 18.37
C PRO A 285 -11.72 0.52 18.83
N PHE A 286 -10.54 0.19 18.32
CA PHE A 286 -9.90 -1.11 18.59
C PHE A 286 -9.48 -1.30 20.06
N THR A 287 -10.26 -2.08 20.80
CA THR A 287 -10.10 -2.42 22.22
C THR A 287 -9.47 -3.79 22.42
N HIS A 288 -9.12 -4.12 23.68
CA HIS A 288 -8.69 -5.46 24.05
C HIS A 288 -9.75 -6.53 23.72
N ALA A 289 -11.03 -6.24 23.96
CA ALA A 289 -12.12 -7.16 23.68
C ALA A 289 -12.24 -7.47 22.18
N GLN A 290 -12.08 -6.48 21.30
CA GLN A 290 -12.06 -6.73 19.85
C GLN A 290 -10.81 -7.50 19.42
N CYS A 291 -9.66 -7.25 20.03
CA CYS A 291 -8.47 -8.06 19.79
C CYS A 291 -8.71 -9.53 20.16
N GLU A 292 -9.37 -9.80 21.29
CA GLU A 292 -9.74 -11.18 21.67
C GLU A 292 -10.76 -11.80 20.72
N ALA A 293 -11.80 -11.05 20.32
CA ALA A 293 -12.77 -11.50 19.33
C ALA A 293 -12.11 -11.86 17.99
N LEU A 294 -11.25 -10.98 17.47
CA LEU A 294 -10.49 -11.22 16.24
C LEU A 294 -9.58 -12.45 16.36
N ASN A 295 -8.92 -12.64 17.51
CA ASN A 295 -8.14 -13.84 17.76
C ASN A 295 -9.02 -15.10 17.77
N GLY A 296 -10.25 -15.02 18.29
CA GLY A 296 -11.26 -16.08 18.19
C GLY A 296 -11.58 -16.42 16.73
N ASP A 297 -11.79 -15.41 15.89
CA ASP A 297 -12.07 -15.61 14.48
C ASP A 297 -10.94 -16.31 13.72
N VAL A 298 -9.69 -15.94 14.01
CA VAL A 298 -8.51 -16.61 13.46
C VAL A 298 -8.53 -18.11 13.80
N VAL A 299 -8.90 -18.46 15.04
CA VAL A 299 -8.98 -19.85 15.51
C VAL A 299 -10.13 -20.59 14.82
N ASP A 300 -11.31 -19.97 14.73
CA ASP A 300 -12.50 -20.59 14.15
C ASP A 300 -12.35 -20.79 12.63
N ILE A 301 -11.86 -19.78 11.91
CA ILE A 301 -11.60 -19.85 10.47
C ILE A 301 -10.56 -20.92 10.16
N ALA A 302 -9.47 -21.00 10.94
CA ALA A 302 -8.42 -22.00 10.70
C ALA A 302 -8.89 -23.43 10.96
N ASN A 303 -9.68 -23.66 12.02
CA ASN A 303 -10.10 -25.00 12.44
C ASN A 303 -11.40 -25.51 11.78
N SER A 304 -12.17 -24.67 11.08
CA SER A 304 -13.43 -25.05 10.40
C SER A 304 -13.28 -25.98 9.19
N GLY A 305 -12.07 -26.49 8.91
CA GLY A 305 -11.79 -27.41 7.82
C GLY A 305 -10.40 -28.02 7.96
N ALA A 306 -9.71 -28.26 6.84
CA ALA A 306 -8.32 -28.69 6.91
C ALA A 306 -7.46 -27.55 7.48
N GLY A 307 -7.02 -27.63 8.73
CA GLY A 307 -6.22 -26.56 9.31
C GLY A 307 -5.93 -26.73 10.80
N LEU A 308 -5.23 -25.76 11.36
CA LEU A 308 -4.93 -25.67 12.78
C LEU A 308 -4.60 -24.23 13.18
N ALA A 309 -4.82 -23.88 14.44
CA ALA A 309 -4.39 -22.60 14.99
C ALA A 309 -3.27 -22.77 16.01
N VAL A 310 -2.29 -21.87 16.00
CA VAL A 310 -1.11 -21.88 16.88
C VAL A 310 -0.92 -20.52 17.52
N TYR A 311 -0.73 -20.53 18.83
CA TYR A 311 -0.32 -19.38 19.61
C TYR A 311 1.14 -19.50 20.04
N TRP A 312 1.97 -18.56 19.60
CA TRP A 312 3.39 -18.48 19.97
C TRP A 312 3.59 -17.56 21.16
N THR A 313 4.18 -18.09 22.22
CA THR A 313 4.50 -17.38 23.46
C THR A 313 5.98 -17.55 23.82
N THR A 314 6.43 -16.86 24.86
CA THR A 314 7.79 -17.05 25.43
C THR A 314 8.01 -18.48 25.97
N GLN A 315 6.95 -19.26 26.17
CA GLN A 315 7.02 -20.66 26.59
C GLN A 315 6.96 -21.63 25.40
N GLY A 316 6.89 -21.12 24.17
CA GLY A 316 6.78 -21.91 22.94
C GLY A 316 5.40 -21.86 22.27
N ALA A 317 5.23 -22.73 21.28
CA ALA A 317 4.01 -22.83 20.46
C ALA A 317 2.97 -23.75 21.10
N GLN A 318 1.72 -23.28 21.16
CA GLN A 318 0.58 -24.02 21.69
C GLN A 318 -0.53 -24.11 20.65
N ARG A 319 -1.11 -25.29 20.46
CA ARG A 319 -2.28 -25.46 19.58
C ARG A 319 -3.51 -24.83 20.23
N GLN A 320 -4.29 -24.09 19.45
CA GLN A 320 -5.56 -23.53 19.89
C GLN A 320 -6.73 -24.30 19.27
N SER A 321 -7.74 -24.55 20.08
CA SER A 321 -9.03 -25.10 19.66
C SER A 321 -10.08 -23.99 19.64
N PRO A 322 -11.11 -24.09 18.77
CA PRO A 322 -12.27 -23.21 18.82
C PRO A 322 -12.85 -23.14 20.24
N ALA A 323 -13.37 -21.99 20.63
CA ALA A 323 -14.19 -21.93 21.83
C ALA A 323 -15.39 -22.87 21.62
N LEU A 324 -15.70 -23.73 22.59
CA LEU A 324 -16.98 -24.44 22.58
C LEU A 324 -18.08 -23.37 22.56
N LYS A 325 -18.71 -23.13 21.40
CA LYS A 325 -19.99 -22.41 21.35
C LYS A 325 -20.93 -23.28 22.17
N THR A 326 -21.19 -22.91 23.42
CA THR A 326 -22.16 -23.62 24.27
C THR A 326 -23.44 -23.77 23.46
N PRO A 327 -23.96 -24.98 23.23
CA PRO A 327 -25.23 -25.13 22.53
C PRO A 327 -26.27 -24.39 23.36
N LEU A 328 -27.03 -23.48 22.73
CA LEU A 328 -28.28 -23.02 23.31
C LEU A 328 -29.09 -24.28 23.67
N PRO A 329 -29.63 -24.39 24.89
CA PRO A 329 -30.49 -25.51 25.22
C PRO A 329 -31.69 -25.47 24.28
N GLN A 330 -31.95 -26.59 23.61
CA GLN A 330 -33.24 -26.85 22.94
C GLN A 330 -33.85 -28.13 23.54
N PRO A 331 -35.18 -28.24 23.61
CA PRO A 331 -36.20 -27.24 23.93
C PRO A 331 -36.52 -27.16 25.43
#